data_AF-A0A7Y1TX54-F1
#
_entry.id   AF-A0A7Y1TX54-F1
#
_cell.length_a   1.000
_cell.length_b   1.000
_cell.length_c   1.000
_cell.angle_alpha   90.00
_cell.angle_beta   90.00
_cell.angle_gamma   90.00
#
_symmetry.space_group_name_H-M   'P 1'
#
loop_
_entity.id
_entity.type
_entity.pdbx_description
1 polymer ?
#
loop_
_entity_poly.entity_id
_entity_poly.type
_entity_poly.pdbx_seq_one_letter_code
_entity_poly.pdbx_strand_id
1 'polypeptide(L)' 'VLFTDKLGTPEAYEPDFGELKSSYGVAVQWLAPLGFFRFSYAFPLNGESGNDRYFGDEIERFQFSIGQAF' A
#
# COMPACT_ATOMS: atom_id res chain seq x y z
N VAL A 1 16.05 15.24 6.78
CA VAL A 1 16.46 14.19 5.83
C VAL A 1 16.15 14.74 4.44
N LEU A 2 17.12 14.76 3.53
CA LEU A 2 16.90 15.17 2.14
C LEU A 2 16.36 13.96 1.38
N PHE A 3 15.21 14.10 0.75
CA PHE A 3 14.65 13.10 -0.15
C PHE A 3 15.06 13.47 -1.58
N THR A 4 15.30 12.46 -2.40
CA THR A 4 15.73 12.65 -3.80
C THR A 4 14.84 11.87 -4.73
N ASP A 5 14.64 12.41 -5.93
CA ASP A 5 14.07 11.67 -7.05
C ASP A 5 15.04 10.59 -7.56
N LYS A 6 14.64 9.83 -8.58
CA LYS A 6 15.50 8.80 -9.21
C LYS A 6 16.77 9.38 -9.84
N LEU A 7 16.76 10.67 -10.15
CA LEU A 7 17.86 11.38 -10.81
C LEU A 7 18.81 12.06 -9.79
N GLY A 8 18.54 11.92 -8.49
CA GLY A 8 19.34 12.50 -7.41
C GLY A 8 19.06 13.97 -7.15
N THR A 9 18.01 14.54 -7.75
CA THR A 9 17.58 15.92 -7.49
C THR A 9 16.89 15.97 -6.13
N PRO A 10 17.20 16.96 -5.26
CA PRO A 10 16.44 17.16 -4.04
C PRO A 10 14.96 17.46 -4.35
N GLU A 11 14.06 16.71 -3.73
CA GLU A 11 12.61 16.89 -3.85
C GLU A 11 12.03 17.28 -2.48
N ALA A 12 11.12 18.26 -2.48
CA ALA A 12 10.39 18.66 -1.29
C ALA A 12 9.05 17.91 -1.25
N TYR A 13 8.80 17.18 -0.17
CA TYR A 13 7.51 16.50 0.05
C TYR A 13 6.55 17.45 0.78
N GLU A 14 5.71 18.14 0.02
CA GLU A 14 4.59 18.90 0.57
C GLU A 14 3.32 18.05 0.52
N PRO A 15 2.57 17.90 1.62
CA PRO A 15 1.36 17.09 1.60
C PRO A 15 0.26 17.76 0.77
N ASP A 16 -0.18 17.10 -0.29
CA ASP A 16 -1.36 17.48 -1.08
C ASP A 16 -2.51 16.47 -0.84
N PHE A 17 -3.72 17.00 -0.65
CA PHE A 17 -4.94 16.20 -0.57
C PHE A 17 -5.24 15.46 -1.88
N GLY A 18 -4.79 15.97 -3.02
CA GLY A 18 -4.91 15.30 -4.32
C GLY A 18 -4.12 13.99 -4.42
N GLU A 19 -3.05 13.85 -3.63
CA GLU A 19 -2.14 12.70 -3.67
C GLU A 19 -2.52 11.59 -2.68
N LEU A 20 -3.63 11.75 -1.94
CA LEU A 20 -4.09 10.75 -0.96
C LEU A 20 -4.44 9.42 -1.62
N LYS A 21 -3.62 8.40 -1.37
CA LYS A 21 -3.81 7.05 -1.94
C LYS A 21 -5.05 6.36 -1.35
N SER A 22 -5.87 5.79 -2.24
CA SER A 22 -7.13 5.14 -1.91
C SER A 22 -7.29 3.82 -2.68
N SER A 23 -8.07 2.90 -2.12
CA SER A 23 -8.30 1.58 -2.70
C SER A 23 -9.69 1.05 -2.34
N TYR A 24 -10.16 0.06 -3.10
CA TYR A 24 -11.37 -0.68 -2.81
C TYR A 24 -11.11 -2.18 -2.93
N GLY A 25 -11.79 -2.99 -2.13
CA GLY A 25 -11.53 -4.41 -2.08
C GLY A 25 -12.52 -5.20 -1.25
N VAL A 26 -12.29 -6.50 -1.20
CA VAL A 26 -13.05 -7.45 -0.38
C VAL A 26 -12.12 -8.10 0.64
N ALA A 27 -12.66 -8.39 1.82
CA ALA A 27 -11.95 -9.11 2.85
C ALA A 27 -12.84 -10.19 3.45
N VAL A 28 -12.24 -11.35 3.73
CA VAL A 28 -12.87 -12.44 4.45
C VAL A 28 -12.05 -12.68 5.71
N GLN A 29 -12.76 -12.82 6.83
CA GLN A 29 -12.19 -13.14 8.12
C GLN A 29 -12.95 -14.30 8.75
N TRP A 30 -12.21 -15.27 9.26
CA TRP A 30 -12.78 -16.34 10.06
C TRP A 30 -11.89 -16.67 11.25
N LEU A 31 -12.54 -17.10 12.34
CA LEU A 31 -11.87 -17.63 13.51
C LEU A 31 -11.69 -19.14 13.32
N ALA A 32 -10.45 -19.61 13.31
CA ALA A 32 -10.11 -21.03 13.26
C ALA A 32 -9.57 -21.50 14.62
N PRO A 33 -9.51 -22.82 14.86
CA PRO A 33 -8.97 -23.37 16.11
C PRO A 33 -7.52 -22.96 16.41
N LEU A 34 -6.76 -22.54 15.40
CA LEU A 34 -5.37 -22.09 15.51
C LEU A 34 -5.21 -20.56 15.56
N GLY A 35 -6.33 -19.83 15.51
CA GLY A 35 -6.38 -18.37 15.62
C GLY A 35 -7.13 -17.67 14.48
N PHE A 36 -6.94 -16.35 14.36
CA PHE A 36 -7.65 -15.53 13.38
C PHE A 36 -6.95 -15.55 12.03
N PHE A 37 -7.72 -15.90 10.99
CA PHE A 37 -7.30 -15.79 9.61
C PHE A 37 -8.04 -14.62 8.95
N ARG A 38 -7.27 -13.73 8.31
CA ARG A 38 -7.81 -12.64 7.50
C ARG A 38 -7.11 -12.63 6.16
N PHE A 39 -7.91 -12.57 5.11
CA PHE A 39 -7.46 -12.44 3.73
C PHE A 39 -8.18 -11.25 3.11
N SER A 40 -7.44 -10.40 2.41
CA SER A 40 -7.97 -9.25 1.70
C SER A 40 -7.40 -9.14 0.31
N TYR A 41 -8.25 -8.73 -0.64
CA TYR A 41 -7.86 -8.45 -2.01
C TYR A 41 -8.41 -7.09 -2.44
N ALA A 42 -7.54 -6.18 -2.86
CA ALA A 42 -7.89 -4.80 -3.18
C ALA A 42 -7.25 -4.28 -4.48
N PHE A 43 -7.92 -3.31 -5.08
CA PHE A 43 -7.45 -2.53 -6.22
C PHE A 43 -7.23 -1.08 -5.79
N PRO A 44 -6.08 -0.46 -6.12
CA PRO A 44 -5.86 0.96 -5.90
C PRO A 44 -6.72 1.78 -6.87
N LEU A 45 -7.29 2.89 -6.39
CA LEU A 45 -8.10 3.82 -7.17
C LEU A 45 -7.24 4.88 -7.87
N ASN A 46 -6.13 5.28 -7.25
CA ASN A 46 -5.19 6.29 -7.74
C ASN A 46 -3.74 5.82 -7.61
N GLY A 47 -3.52 4.56 -8.03
CA GLY A 47 -2.17 4.01 -8.11
C GLY A 47 -1.38 4.67 -9.24
N GLU A 48 -0.17 5.13 -8.92
CA GLU A 48 0.72 5.77 -9.88
C GLU A 48 1.82 4.82 -10.33
N SER A 49 1.97 4.69 -11.64
CA SER A 49 3.14 4.06 -12.23
C SER A 49 4.28 5.07 -12.22
N GLY A 50 5.41 4.68 -11.64
CA GLY A 50 6.59 5.54 -11.63
C GLY A 50 7.04 5.87 -13.06
N ASN A 51 7.79 6.95 -13.20
CA ASN A 51 8.37 7.38 -14.48
C ASN A 51 9.89 7.47 -14.36
N ASP A 52 10.55 8.03 -15.37
CA ASP A 52 12.02 8.15 -15.41
C ASP A 52 12.58 9.01 -14.27
N ARG A 53 11.76 9.88 -13.68
CA ARG A 53 12.13 10.78 -12.58
C ARG A 53 11.59 10.33 -11.24
N TYR A 54 10.33 9.92 -11.17
CA TYR A 54 9.62 9.62 -9.93
C TYR A 54 9.42 8.12 -9.69
N PHE A 55 9.50 7.70 -8.43
CA PHE A 55 9.14 6.35 -8.01
C PHE A 55 7.63 6.13 -8.12
N GLY A 56 7.23 4.90 -8.44
CA GLY A 56 5.82 4.52 -8.50
C GLY A 56 5.35 3.88 -7.21
N ASP A 57 4.04 3.69 -7.10
CA ASP A 57 3.44 3.00 -5.97
C ASP A 57 3.80 1.50 -6.02
N GLU A 58 4.26 0.95 -4.89
CA GLU A 58 4.44 -0.48 -4.72
C GLU A 58 3.10 -1.11 -4.32
N ILE A 59 2.47 -1.82 -5.25
CA ILE A 59 1.10 -2.33 -5.07
C ILE A 59 1.13 -3.81 -4.70
N GLU A 60 0.73 -4.13 -3.47
CA GLU A 60 0.42 -5.48 -3.03
C GLU A 60 -1.11 -5.67 -2.93
N ARG A 61 -1.68 -6.41 -3.90
CA ARG A 61 -3.15 -6.56 -3.99
C ARG A 61 -3.72 -7.57 -3.01
N PHE A 62 -2.97 -8.65 -2.77
CA PHE A 62 -3.38 -9.72 -1.88
C PHE A 62 -2.61 -9.64 -0.59
N GLN A 63 -3.33 -9.52 0.52
CA GLN A 63 -2.73 -9.48 1.85
C GLN A 63 -3.40 -10.50 2.75
N PHE A 64 -2.60 -11.11 3.61
CA PHE A 64 -3.07 -12.07 4.59
C PHE A 64 -2.39 -11.87 5.94
N SER A 65 -3.14 -12.14 7.00
CA SER A 65 -2.60 -12.15 8.37
C SER A 65 -3.12 -13.38 9.11
N ILE A 66 -2.20 -14.03 9.82
CA ILE A 66 -2.47 -15.20 10.66
C ILE A 66 -2.12 -14.82 12.09
N GLY A 67 -3.13 -14.56 12.92
CA GLY A 67 -2.93 -14.33 14.35
C GLY A 67 -3.02 -15.63 15.11
N GLN A 68 -2.04 -15.94 15.98
CA GLN A 68 -2.16 -17.03 16.97
C GLN A 68 -3.13 -16.61 18.09
N ALA A 69 -4.04 -17.50 18.46
CA ALA A 69 -4.78 -17.39 19.72
C ALA A 69 -3.85 -17.88 20.85
N PHE A 70 -3.69 -17.07 21.89
CA PHE A 70 -2.83 -17.32 23.06
C PHE A 70 -3.37 -18.43 23.97
#